data_AF-A0A536TN09-F1
#
_entry.id   AF-A0A536TN09-F1
#
_cell.length_a   1.000
_cell.length_b   1.000
_cell.length_c   1.000
_cell.angle_alpha   90.00
_cell.angle_beta   90.00
_cell.angle_gamma   90.00
#
_symmetry.space_group_name_H-M   'P 1'
#
loop_
_entity.id
_entity.type
_entity.pdbx_description
1 polymer ?
#
loop_
_entity_poly.entity_id
_entity_poly.type
_entity_poly.pdbx_seq_one_letter_code
_entity_poly.pdbx_strand_id
1 'polypeptide(L)'
;MRAVQMLATCGVALTIATAANAQEVDWKKVDATLGKTAAVSGEVHRYGFPRSDLQVTVDGVAIRPALALGGWAAFMPMRGEAMVMGDLVLLETEINPVMAKLLEGGIEITAVHNHLLRANPETFYMHIGGHGDPVKMAEVIRSALALSKTPFNPPAAAPIPAPAIDLDTAQLDQIIGAKGTVNGGVYQFNVPRRDPITESGMTVPTAMGSANAINFQPTGGGKAAITGDFVIIGDEVNPMIKTLRANAIEVTAIHSHMLTEQPRLFFVHFWANDDALKLAKGVRAALEKTAVAKS
;
A
#
# COMPACT_ATOMS: atom_id res chain seq x y z
N MET A 1 -22.67 75.05 39.54
CA MET A 1 -22.97 73.83 40.31
C MET A 1 -22.71 72.62 39.41
N ARG A 2 -21.81 71.76 39.89
CA ARG A 2 -21.54 70.33 39.55
C ARG A 2 -21.55 69.86 38.09
N ALA A 3 -20.36 69.46 37.67
CA ALA A 3 -20.02 68.63 36.53
C ALA A 3 -20.60 67.22 36.64
N VAL A 4 -20.88 66.60 35.49
CA VAL A 4 -20.85 65.14 35.30
C VAL A 4 -20.35 64.88 33.87
N GLN A 5 -19.08 64.51 33.73
CA GLN A 5 -18.55 63.92 32.49
C GLN A 5 -18.75 62.40 32.58
N MET A 6 -19.57 61.84 31.69
CA MET A 6 -19.64 60.39 31.48
C MET A 6 -18.46 59.96 30.61
N LEU A 7 -17.52 59.23 31.19
CA LEU A 7 -16.50 58.47 30.46
C LEU A 7 -17.15 57.18 29.93
N ALA A 8 -17.22 57.03 28.62
CA ALA A 8 -17.54 55.76 27.97
C ALA A 8 -16.24 54.95 27.81
N THR A 9 -16.06 53.91 28.61
CA THR A 9 -14.97 52.94 28.47
C THR A 9 -15.36 51.87 27.44
N CYS A 10 -14.85 51.99 26.22
CA CYS A 10 -14.84 50.89 25.25
C CYS A 10 -13.83 49.82 25.70
N GLY A 11 -14.31 48.71 26.24
CA GLY A 11 -13.50 47.52 26.50
C GLY A 11 -13.21 46.78 25.18
N VAL A 12 -11.97 46.83 24.72
CA VAL A 12 -11.48 45.97 23.64
C VAL A 12 -11.25 44.57 24.23
N ALA A 13 -12.13 43.63 23.93
CA ALA A 13 -11.90 42.21 24.22
C ALA A 13 -10.87 41.68 23.22
N LEU A 14 -9.62 41.54 23.67
CA LEU A 14 -8.57 40.88 22.91
C LEU A 14 -8.85 39.37 22.91
N THR A 15 -9.48 38.85 21.85
CA THR A 15 -9.55 37.41 21.61
C THR A 15 -8.16 36.93 21.22
N ILE A 16 -7.41 36.38 22.18
CA ILE A 16 -6.17 35.66 21.91
C ILE A 16 -6.59 34.35 21.23
N ALA A 17 -6.52 34.33 19.89
CA ALA A 17 -6.60 33.08 19.15
C ALA A 17 -5.34 32.28 19.49
N THR A 18 -5.45 31.32 20.41
CA THR A 18 -4.43 30.29 20.57
C THR A 18 -4.41 29.48 19.28
N ALA A 19 -3.40 29.70 18.44
CA ALA A 19 -3.08 28.75 17.39
C ALA A 19 -2.82 27.41 18.09
N ALA A 20 -3.75 26.47 17.95
CA ALA A 20 -3.52 25.10 18.37
C ALA A 20 -2.36 24.59 17.50
N ASN A 21 -1.17 24.53 18.08
CA ASN A 21 -0.05 23.84 17.45
C ASN A 21 -0.46 22.38 17.35
N ALA A 22 -0.73 21.91 16.14
CA ALA A 22 -0.76 20.49 15.84
C ALA A 22 0.55 19.90 16.37
N GLN A 23 0.48 19.02 17.36
CA GLN A 23 1.67 18.38 17.89
C GLN A 23 2.25 17.50 16.78
N GLU A 24 3.52 17.73 16.43
CA GLU A 24 4.21 16.88 15.45
C GLU A 24 4.17 15.42 15.92
N VAL A 25 3.93 14.52 14.96
CA VAL A 25 3.86 13.08 15.23
C VAL A 25 5.22 12.57 15.73
N ASP A 26 5.23 11.94 16.90
CA ASP A 26 6.42 11.27 17.43
C ASP A 26 6.58 9.88 16.77
N TRP A 27 7.16 9.88 15.56
CA TRP A 27 7.37 8.67 14.78
C TRP A 27 8.19 7.59 15.49
N LYS A 28 9.06 7.96 16.44
CA LYS A 28 9.83 6.98 17.22
C LYS A 28 8.93 6.14 18.12
N LYS A 29 7.84 6.71 18.63
CA LYS A 29 6.83 5.94 19.39
C LYS A 29 6.04 5.02 18.48
N VAL A 30 5.72 5.43 17.27
CA VAL A 30 5.06 4.57 16.27
C VAL A 30 5.97 3.39 15.93
N ASP A 31 7.25 3.65 15.64
CA ASP A 31 8.27 2.61 15.38
C ASP A 31 8.38 1.61 16.54
N ALA A 32 8.52 2.12 17.78
CA ALA A 32 8.61 1.28 18.97
C ALA A 32 7.32 0.46 19.19
N THR A 33 6.17 1.06 18.92
CA THR A 33 4.86 0.42 19.03
C THR A 33 4.71 -0.70 18.03
N LEU A 34 5.11 -0.53 16.77
CA LEU A 34 5.07 -1.60 15.77
C LEU A 34 6.25 -2.59 15.88
N GLY A 35 7.28 -2.24 16.66
CA GLY A 35 8.51 -3.00 16.77
C GLY A 35 9.33 -3.00 15.48
N LYS A 36 9.16 -1.99 14.62
CA LYS A 36 9.79 -1.89 13.30
C LYS A 36 10.17 -0.45 13.00
N THR A 37 11.23 -0.24 12.22
CA THR A 37 11.57 1.07 11.66
C THR A 37 10.86 1.26 10.33
N ALA A 38 10.25 2.43 10.13
CA ALA A 38 9.60 2.77 8.88
C ALA A 38 10.58 2.91 7.71
N ALA A 39 10.16 2.51 6.52
CA ALA A 39 10.67 3.07 5.28
C ALA A 39 10.00 4.44 5.06
N VAL A 40 10.81 5.51 5.00
CA VAL A 40 10.31 6.89 4.90
C VAL A 40 10.39 7.40 3.46
N SER A 41 9.28 7.95 2.96
CA SER A 41 9.20 8.60 1.65
C SER A 41 8.39 9.88 1.75
N GLY A 42 9.06 11.04 1.71
CA GLY A 42 8.44 12.31 2.05
C GLY A 42 7.92 12.28 3.50
N GLU A 43 6.63 12.50 3.67
CA GLU A 43 5.94 12.45 4.97
C GLU A 43 5.36 11.07 5.31
N VAL A 44 5.49 10.09 4.41
CA VAL A 44 4.92 8.75 4.58
C VAL A 44 5.91 7.85 5.32
N HIS A 45 5.44 7.25 6.42
CA HIS A 45 6.14 6.25 7.23
C HIS A 45 5.50 4.88 7.00
N ARG A 46 6.18 4.01 6.24
CA ARG A 46 5.65 2.70 5.82
C ARG A 46 6.32 1.55 6.56
N TYR A 47 5.51 0.67 7.12
CA TYR A 47 5.92 -0.50 7.90
C TYR A 47 5.54 -1.79 7.17
N GLY A 48 6.51 -2.68 6.97
CA GLY A 48 6.31 -3.97 6.30
C GLY A 48 6.08 -5.13 7.27
N PHE A 49 5.10 -5.96 6.96
CA PHE A 49 4.69 -7.17 7.68
C PHE A 49 4.68 -8.38 6.73
N PRO A 50 5.86 -8.79 6.19
CA PRO A 50 5.93 -9.91 5.27
C PRO A 50 5.55 -11.22 5.98
N ARG A 51 4.73 -12.05 5.32
CA ARG A 51 4.36 -13.40 5.78
C ARG A 51 5.45 -14.41 5.46
N SER A 52 6.63 -14.22 6.05
CA SER A 52 7.78 -15.13 5.89
C SER A 52 7.57 -16.50 6.55
N ASP A 53 6.52 -16.64 7.35
CA ASP A 53 6.06 -17.91 7.92
C ASP A 53 5.35 -18.79 6.89
N LEU A 54 4.81 -18.20 5.80
CA LEU A 54 4.03 -18.91 4.80
C LEU A 54 4.90 -19.46 3.67
N GLN A 55 4.58 -20.67 3.23
CA GLN A 55 5.13 -21.32 2.04
C GLN A 55 4.02 -21.43 0.98
N VAL A 56 3.67 -20.30 0.35
CA VAL A 56 2.61 -20.24 -0.67
C VAL A 56 3.15 -20.68 -2.02
N THR A 57 2.35 -21.45 -2.74
CA THR A 57 2.59 -21.86 -4.13
C THR A 57 1.41 -21.47 -5.02
N VAL A 58 1.68 -21.04 -6.25
CA VAL A 58 0.67 -20.83 -7.31
C VAL A 58 1.18 -21.46 -8.59
N ASP A 59 0.39 -22.35 -9.19
CA ASP A 59 0.73 -23.00 -10.47
C ASP A 59 2.16 -23.60 -10.50
N GLY A 60 2.60 -24.17 -9.37
CA GLY A 60 3.94 -24.76 -9.19
C GLY A 60 5.07 -23.77 -8.86
N VAL A 61 4.79 -22.46 -8.80
CA VAL A 61 5.74 -21.41 -8.41
C VAL A 61 5.65 -21.14 -6.91
N ALA A 62 6.76 -21.26 -6.19
CA ALA A 62 6.85 -20.79 -4.81
C ALA A 62 6.84 -19.25 -4.77
N ILE A 63 5.92 -18.66 -4.01
CA ILE A 63 5.71 -17.22 -3.93
C ILE A 63 6.61 -16.64 -2.85
N ARG A 64 7.54 -15.77 -3.23
CA ARG A 64 8.36 -15.03 -2.25
C ARG A 64 7.50 -13.99 -1.56
N PRO A 65 7.76 -13.66 -0.28
CA PRO A 65 7.04 -12.57 0.39
C PRO A 65 7.08 -11.25 -0.37
N ALA A 66 8.22 -10.90 -1.00
CA ALA A 66 8.34 -9.71 -1.82
C ALA A 66 7.54 -9.75 -3.14
N LEU A 67 7.08 -10.92 -3.60
CA LEU A 67 6.24 -11.00 -4.80
C LEU A 67 4.80 -10.60 -4.51
N ALA A 68 4.23 -11.17 -3.44
CA ALA A 68 2.82 -10.95 -3.11
C ALA A 68 2.45 -11.09 -1.63
N LEU A 69 3.31 -11.57 -0.73
CA LEU A 69 2.94 -11.84 0.68
C LEU A 69 3.45 -10.75 1.64
N GLY A 70 3.59 -9.53 1.13
CA GLY A 70 4.10 -8.38 1.88
C GLY A 70 2.99 -7.53 2.45
N GLY A 71 2.47 -7.87 3.63
CA GLY A 71 1.53 -6.99 4.33
C GLY A 71 2.19 -5.68 4.73
N TRP A 72 1.42 -4.60 4.91
CA TRP A 72 1.95 -3.30 5.28
C TRP A 72 0.91 -2.37 5.92
N ALA A 73 1.41 -1.37 6.65
CA ALA A 73 0.66 -0.18 7.06
C ALA A 73 1.54 1.06 6.81
N ALA A 74 0.94 2.13 6.28
CA ALA A 74 1.60 3.39 6.00
C ALA A 74 0.86 4.52 6.72
N PHE A 75 1.62 5.39 7.36
CA PHE A 75 1.11 6.53 8.10
C PHE A 75 1.61 7.82 7.46
N MET A 76 0.79 8.87 7.49
CA MET A 76 1.22 10.23 7.18
C MET A 76 0.48 11.25 8.04
N PRO A 77 1.07 12.43 8.31
CA PRO A 77 0.38 13.50 9.04
C PRO A 77 -0.90 13.95 8.31
N MET A 78 -1.95 14.23 9.09
CA MET A 78 -3.22 14.75 8.59
C MET A 78 -3.80 15.73 9.61
N ARG A 79 -3.73 17.04 9.35
CA ARG A 79 -4.47 18.09 10.10
C ARG A 79 -4.44 17.98 11.65
N GLY A 80 -3.29 17.64 12.23
CA GLY A 80 -3.12 17.49 13.69
C GLY A 80 -3.35 16.09 14.23
N GLU A 81 -3.70 15.13 13.36
CA GLU A 81 -3.70 13.69 13.58
C GLU A 81 -2.83 13.01 12.51
N ALA A 82 -2.99 11.70 12.31
CA ALA A 82 -2.40 10.96 11.20
C ALA A 82 -3.48 10.21 10.42
N MET A 83 -3.24 10.00 9.14
CA MET A 83 -3.95 9.02 8.32
C MET A 83 -3.17 7.71 8.31
N VAL A 84 -3.87 6.57 8.35
CA VAL A 84 -3.29 5.25 8.09
C VAL A 84 -4.00 4.59 6.91
N MET A 85 -3.22 3.95 6.05
CA MET A 85 -3.70 3.00 5.05
C MET A 85 -2.87 1.73 5.15
N GLY A 86 -3.44 0.59 4.80
CA GLY A 86 -2.72 -0.68 4.87
C GLY A 86 -3.35 -1.79 4.05
N ASP A 87 -2.57 -2.84 3.87
CA ASP A 87 -2.97 -4.08 3.21
C ASP A 87 -2.38 -5.23 4.03
N LEU A 88 -3.21 -5.99 4.71
CA LEU A 88 -2.80 -7.07 5.60
C LEU A 88 -2.98 -8.43 4.92
N VAL A 89 -1.93 -9.25 4.93
CA VAL A 89 -1.95 -10.61 4.36
C VAL A 89 -2.32 -11.63 5.43
N LEU A 90 -3.46 -12.28 5.25
CA LEU A 90 -4.07 -13.19 6.23
C LEU A 90 -4.42 -14.53 5.58
N LEU A 91 -4.38 -15.60 6.36
CA LEU A 91 -5.07 -16.85 6.02
C LEU A 91 -6.56 -16.73 6.33
N GLU A 92 -7.40 -17.56 5.71
CA GLU A 92 -8.86 -17.58 5.94
C GLU A 92 -9.24 -17.54 7.43
N THR A 93 -8.60 -18.40 8.23
CA THR A 93 -8.84 -18.51 9.68
C THR A 93 -8.41 -17.28 10.49
N GLU A 94 -7.57 -16.41 9.92
CA GLU A 94 -7.03 -15.22 10.58
C GLU A 94 -7.90 -13.97 10.28
N ILE A 95 -8.76 -13.99 9.24
CA ILE A 95 -9.53 -12.83 8.79
C ILE A 95 -10.42 -12.28 9.91
N ASN A 96 -11.38 -13.07 10.41
CA ASN A 96 -12.39 -12.57 11.35
C ASN A 96 -11.81 -12.10 12.69
N PRO A 97 -10.86 -12.82 13.34
CA PRO A 97 -10.23 -12.34 14.57
C PRO A 97 -9.50 -11.01 14.38
N VAL A 98 -8.71 -10.87 13.32
CA VAL A 98 -7.97 -9.64 13.00
C VAL A 98 -8.94 -8.49 12.72
N MET A 99 -9.95 -8.73 11.87
CA MET A 99 -10.98 -7.76 11.52
C MET A 99 -11.70 -7.21 12.74
N ALA A 100 -12.17 -8.10 13.62
CA ALA A 100 -12.88 -7.71 14.83
C ALA A 100 -12.02 -6.81 15.72
N LYS A 101 -10.72 -7.11 15.83
CA LYS A 101 -9.80 -6.31 16.65
C LYS A 101 -9.52 -4.93 16.06
N LEU A 102 -9.41 -4.83 14.74
CA LEU A 102 -9.25 -3.56 14.03
C LEU A 102 -10.49 -2.66 14.24
N LEU A 103 -11.68 -3.22 14.03
CA LEU A 103 -12.95 -2.50 14.18
C LEU A 103 -13.18 -2.04 15.63
N GLU A 104 -12.90 -2.89 16.63
CA GLU A 104 -12.96 -2.52 18.05
C GLU A 104 -12.04 -1.33 18.36
N GLY A 105 -10.89 -1.25 17.70
CA GLY A 105 -9.92 -0.17 17.83
C GLY A 105 -10.17 1.06 16.94
N GLY A 106 -11.27 1.09 16.19
CA GLY A 106 -11.63 2.20 15.32
C GLY A 106 -10.85 2.27 13.99
N ILE A 107 -10.18 1.19 13.59
CA ILE A 107 -9.58 1.06 12.24
C ILE A 107 -10.64 0.49 11.31
N GLU A 108 -10.87 1.17 10.19
CA GLU A 108 -11.85 0.78 9.19
C GLU A 108 -11.31 -0.36 8.31
N ILE A 109 -12.22 -1.21 7.87
CA ILE A 109 -11.96 -2.24 6.85
C ILE A 109 -12.48 -1.71 5.53
N THR A 110 -11.57 -1.47 4.59
CA THR A 110 -11.92 -0.86 3.31
C THR A 110 -12.08 -1.90 2.21
N ALA A 111 -11.45 -3.09 2.34
CA ALA A 111 -11.69 -4.25 1.49
C ALA A 111 -11.23 -5.57 2.13
N VAL A 112 -11.79 -6.68 1.66
CA VAL A 112 -11.24 -8.04 1.83
C VAL A 112 -11.33 -8.76 0.49
N HIS A 113 -10.21 -9.24 -0.02
CA HIS A 113 -10.14 -9.88 -1.35
C HIS A 113 -8.91 -10.78 -1.49
N ASN A 114 -8.74 -11.39 -2.66
CA ASN A 114 -7.56 -12.17 -3.04
C ASN A 114 -6.68 -11.40 -4.03
N HIS A 115 -5.36 -11.59 -3.98
CA HIS A 115 -4.46 -11.12 -5.05
C HIS A 115 -4.20 -12.21 -6.09
N LEU A 116 -4.14 -13.46 -5.66
CA LEU A 116 -3.74 -14.61 -6.47
C LEU A 116 -4.87 -15.62 -6.52
N LEU A 117 -5.14 -16.18 -7.70
CA LEU A 117 -6.01 -17.34 -7.83
C LEU A 117 -5.19 -18.61 -7.60
N ARG A 118 -5.78 -19.64 -7.00
CA ARG A 118 -5.17 -20.96 -6.78
C ARG A 118 -3.93 -20.95 -5.88
N ALA A 119 -3.79 -19.91 -5.04
CA ALA A 119 -2.74 -19.89 -4.02
C ALA A 119 -2.97 -21.00 -3.00
N ASN A 120 -1.91 -21.74 -2.67
CA ASN A 120 -1.93 -22.77 -1.64
C ASN A 120 -0.73 -22.62 -0.67
N PRO A 121 -0.96 -22.39 0.64
CA PRO A 121 -2.27 -22.13 1.24
C PRO A 121 -2.91 -20.87 0.67
N GLU A 122 -4.24 -20.79 0.75
CA GLU A 122 -4.99 -19.64 0.29
C GLU A 122 -4.72 -18.42 1.20
N THR A 123 -4.50 -17.28 0.58
CA THR A 123 -4.20 -16.02 1.24
C THR A 123 -5.17 -14.94 0.81
N PHE A 124 -5.63 -14.15 1.78
CA PHE A 124 -6.51 -13.02 1.63
C PHE A 124 -5.81 -11.74 2.06
N TYR A 125 -6.32 -10.63 1.55
CA TYR A 125 -5.76 -9.30 1.68
C TYR A 125 -6.85 -8.41 2.23
N MET A 126 -6.57 -7.79 3.37
CA MET A 126 -7.50 -6.93 4.08
C MET A 126 -6.97 -5.51 4.06
N HIS A 127 -7.63 -4.65 3.30
CA HIS A 127 -7.30 -3.24 3.27
C HIS A 127 -7.89 -2.54 4.48
N ILE A 128 -7.07 -1.69 5.09
CA ILE A 128 -7.41 -0.93 6.28
C ILE A 128 -7.26 0.56 6.02
N GLY A 129 -8.10 1.35 6.67
CA GLY A 129 -8.08 2.81 6.62
C GLY A 129 -8.38 3.41 7.99
N GLY A 130 -8.00 4.66 8.19
CA GLY A 130 -8.41 5.39 9.39
C GLY A 130 -7.62 6.67 9.60
N HIS A 131 -8.06 7.45 10.58
CA HIS A 131 -7.40 8.66 10.99
C HIS A 131 -7.55 8.87 12.50
N GLY A 132 -6.52 9.43 13.12
CA GLY A 132 -6.47 9.63 14.57
C GLY A 132 -5.06 9.68 15.12
N ASP A 133 -4.93 9.36 16.42
CA ASP A 133 -3.64 9.28 17.09
C ASP A 133 -2.79 8.14 16.48
N PRO A 134 -1.61 8.45 15.91
CA PRO A 134 -0.80 7.46 15.20
C PRO A 134 -0.27 6.35 16.10
N VAL A 135 0.00 6.63 17.39
CA VAL A 135 0.48 5.62 18.34
C VAL A 135 -0.64 4.65 18.69
N LYS A 136 -1.85 5.16 18.98
CA LYS A 136 -3.02 4.31 19.24
C LYS A 136 -3.38 3.44 18.03
N MET A 137 -3.38 4.02 16.83
CA MET A 137 -3.62 3.24 15.61
C MET A 137 -2.56 2.14 15.42
N ALA A 138 -1.29 2.44 15.69
CA ALA A 138 -0.22 1.44 15.68
C ALA A 138 -0.40 0.33 16.74
N GLU A 139 -0.86 0.67 17.95
CA GLU A 139 -1.18 -0.29 19.01
C GLU A 139 -2.31 -1.24 18.58
N VAL A 140 -3.36 -0.71 17.95
CA VAL A 140 -4.48 -1.49 17.40
C VAL A 140 -4.00 -2.42 16.30
N ILE A 141 -3.24 -1.92 15.32
CA ILE A 141 -2.70 -2.73 14.22
C ILE A 141 -1.81 -3.86 14.76
N ARG A 142 -0.92 -3.57 15.71
CA ARG A 142 -0.09 -4.60 16.34
C ARG A 142 -0.91 -5.64 17.09
N SER A 143 -1.91 -5.21 17.85
CA SER A 143 -2.78 -6.11 18.61
C SER A 143 -3.60 -7.01 17.69
N ALA A 144 -4.09 -6.46 16.58
CA ALA A 144 -4.82 -7.21 15.57
C ALA A 144 -3.91 -8.24 14.89
N LEU A 145 -2.72 -7.85 14.42
CA LEU A 145 -1.75 -8.77 13.81
C LEU A 145 -1.22 -9.83 14.79
N ALA A 146 -1.30 -9.63 16.11
CA ALA A 146 -0.98 -10.66 17.09
C ALA A 146 -2.03 -11.80 17.15
N LEU A 147 -3.21 -11.61 16.53
CA LEU A 147 -4.23 -12.64 16.34
C LEU A 147 -4.01 -13.46 15.06
N SER A 148 -2.98 -13.13 14.27
CA SER A 148 -2.48 -13.95 13.17
C SER A 148 -1.09 -14.49 13.50
N LYS A 149 -0.50 -15.26 12.58
CA LYS A 149 0.90 -15.71 12.68
C LYS A 149 1.90 -14.74 12.04
N THR A 150 1.49 -13.51 11.72
CA THR A 150 2.34 -12.51 11.06
C THR A 150 3.62 -12.26 11.87
N PRO A 151 4.81 -12.48 11.29
CA PRO A 151 6.07 -12.29 12.01
C PRO A 151 6.38 -10.81 12.28
N PHE A 152 6.36 -10.40 13.55
CA PHE A 152 6.83 -9.06 13.96
C PHE A 152 8.35 -8.94 13.93
N ASN A 153 9.04 -9.99 14.39
CA ASN A 153 10.49 -10.10 14.38
C ASN A 153 10.89 -11.30 13.52
N PRO A 154 10.85 -11.19 12.18
CA PRO A 154 11.42 -12.24 11.35
C PRO A 154 12.90 -12.41 11.72
N PRO A 155 13.44 -13.63 11.72
CA PRO A 155 14.86 -13.85 11.97
C PRO A 155 15.68 -12.91 11.08
N ALA A 156 16.70 -12.25 11.64
CA ALA A 156 17.63 -11.48 10.84
C ALA A 156 18.16 -12.40 9.73
N ALA A 157 17.86 -12.07 8.48
CA ALA A 157 18.47 -12.78 7.36
C ALA A 157 19.99 -12.61 7.52
N ALA A 158 20.73 -13.72 7.53
CA ALA A 158 22.17 -13.65 7.46
C ALA A 158 22.57 -12.74 6.28
N PRO A 159 23.62 -11.91 6.41
CA PRO A 159 24.08 -11.03 5.33
C PRO A 159 24.69 -11.87 4.21
N ILE A 160 23.84 -12.58 3.48
CA ILE A 160 24.13 -13.20 2.21
C ILE A 160 23.90 -12.08 1.20
N PRO A 161 24.90 -11.74 0.35
CA PRO A 161 24.66 -10.83 -0.76
C PRO A 161 23.41 -11.30 -1.50
N ALA A 162 22.42 -10.41 -1.62
CA ALA A 162 21.20 -10.76 -2.35
C ALA A 162 21.65 -11.24 -3.73
N PRO A 163 21.33 -12.49 -4.13
CA PRO A 163 21.73 -12.99 -5.44
C PRO A 163 21.20 -12.02 -6.49
N ALA A 164 22.00 -11.76 -7.51
CA ALA A 164 21.59 -10.94 -8.63
C ALA A 164 20.25 -11.47 -9.17
N ILE A 165 19.33 -10.56 -9.51
CA ILE A 165 18.09 -10.92 -10.20
C ILE A 165 18.48 -11.55 -11.55
N ASP A 166 18.07 -12.79 -11.77
CA ASP A 166 18.27 -13.52 -13.03
C ASP A 166 17.27 -13.06 -14.11
N LEU A 167 17.27 -11.76 -14.41
CA LEU A 167 16.47 -11.10 -15.46
C LEU A 167 17.27 -9.93 -16.05
N ASP A 168 17.01 -9.59 -17.30
CA ASP A 168 17.51 -8.35 -17.90
C ASP A 168 16.74 -7.14 -17.36
N THR A 169 17.12 -6.69 -16.16
CA THR A 169 16.45 -5.57 -15.48
C THR A 169 16.55 -4.26 -16.25
N ALA A 170 17.59 -4.06 -17.05
CA ALA A 170 17.75 -2.85 -17.86
C ALA A 170 16.73 -2.84 -19.01
N GLN A 171 16.52 -3.98 -19.67
CA GLN A 171 15.50 -4.09 -20.69
C GLN A 171 14.07 -4.04 -20.11
N LEU A 172 13.85 -4.61 -18.91
CA LEU A 172 12.60 -4.43 -18.19
C LEU A 172 12.32 -2.95 -17.89
N ASP A 173 13.31 -2.20 -17.40
CA ASP A 173 13.19 -0.76 -17.17
C ASP A 173 12.81 -0.01 -18.45
N GLN A 174 13.46 -0.33 -19.56
CA GLN A 174 13.19 0.28 -20.86
C GLN A 174 11.77 -0.01 -21.35
N ILE A 175 11.30 -1.26 -21.23
CA ILE A 175 9.96 -1.67 -21.68
C ILE A 175 8.88 -1.05 -20.79
N ILE A 176 9.04 -1.13 -19.47
CA ILE A 176 8.07 -0.57 -18.53
C ILE A 176 8.08 0.97 -18.62
N GLY A 177 9.24 1.58 -18.88
CA GLY A 177 9.44 3.02 -18.89
C GLY A 177 9.60 3.63 -17.50
N ALA A 178 9.98 2.82 -16.51
CA ALA A 178 10.24 3.24 -15.14
C ALA A 178 11.42 2.46 -14.59
N LYS A 179 12.12 3.01 -13.58
CA LYS A 179 13.23 2.30 -12.92
C LYS A 179 12.68 1.33 -11.87
N GLY A 180 12.98 0.05 -12.02
CA GLY A 180 12.67 -0.95 -11.00
C GLY A 180 13.70 -1.00 -9.88
N THR A 181 13.33 -1.69 -8.80
CA THR A 181 14.19 -1.93 -7.62
C THR A 181 14.17 -3.40 -7.22
N VAL A 182 15.28 -3.89 -6.66
CA VAL A 182 15.37 -5.27 -6.16
C VAL A 182 14.95 -5.32 -4.70
N ASN A 183 14.01 -6.19 -4.37
CA ASN A 183 13.60 -6.47 -2.99
C ASN A 183 13.30 -7.97 -2.83
N GLY A 184 13.93 -8.64 -1.86
CA GLY A 184 13.69 -10.07 -1.61
C GLY A 184 13.93 -10.97 -2.83
N GLY A 185 14.79 -10.55 -3.76
CA GLY A 185 15.02 -11.20 -5.05
C GLY A 185 13.81 -11.20 -5.99
N VAL A 186 12.98 -10.17 -5.89
CA VAL A 186 11.94 -9.78 -6.84
C VAL A 186 12.30 -8.39 -7.40
N TYR A 187 12.10 -8.18 -8.70
CA TYR A 187 12.28 -6.87 -9.33
C TYR A 187 10.94 -6.14 -9.39
N GLN A 188 10.85 -4.98 -8.74
CA GLN A 188 9.59 -4.30 -8.46
C GLN A 188 9.56 -2.91 -9.10
N PHE A 189 8.43 -2.58 -9.72
CA PHE A 189 8.13 -1.24 -10.22
C PHE A 189 6.96 -0.66 -9.44
N ASN A 190 7.04 0.65 -9.15
CA ASN A 190 5.92 1.44 -8.64
C ASN A 190 5.68 2.58 -9.62
N VAL A 191 4.72 2.40 -10.53
CA VAL A 191 4.43 3.40 -11.58
C VAL A 191 3.31 4.31 -11.08
N PRO A 192 3.59 5.59 -10.78
CA PRO A 192 2.58 6.49 -10.23
C PRO A 192 1.49 6.80 -11.25
N ARG A 193 0.25 6.94 -10.76
CA ARG A 193 -0.82 7.57 -11.54
C ARG A 193 -0.48 9.05 -11.75
N ARG A 194 -0.84 9.58 -12.92
CA ARG A 194 -0.70 11.00 -13.27
C ARG A 194 -1.69 11.87 -12.50
N ASP A 195 -2.94 11.45 -12.49
CA ASP A 195 -4.03 12.22 -11.91
C ASP A 195 -3.99 12.09 -10.38
N PRO A 196 -4.15 13.19 -9.62
CA PRO A 196 -4.09 13.15 -8.17
C PRO A 196 -5.26 12.37 -7.59
N ILE A 197 -5.00 11.71 -6.47
CA ILE A 197 -5.98 10.96 -5.69
C ILE A 197 -6.17 11.72 -4.38
N THR A 198 -7.41 11.88 -3.95
CA THR A 198 -7.73 12.47 -2.66
C THR A 198 -8.65 11.57 -1.85
N GLU A 199 -8.48 11.55 -0.53
CA GLU A 199 -9.33 10.86 0.45
C GLU A 199 -9.54 11.84 1.62
N SER A 200 -10.77 12.00 2.10
CA SER A 200 -11.08 12.91 3.22
C SER A 200 -10.54 14.35 3.03
N GLY A 201 -10.49 14.83 1.78
CA GLY A 201 -9.98 16.15 1.43
C GLY A 201 -8.46 16.31 1.57
N MET A 202 -7.71 15.21 1.62
CA MET A 202 -6.25 15.16 1.62
C MET A 202 -5.75 14.47 0.35
N THR A 203 -4.65 14.94 -0.24
CA THR A 203 -3.97 14.20 -1.30
C THR A 203 -3.40 12.90 -0.73
N VAL A 204 -3.61 11.78 -1.44
CA VAL A 204 -3.03 10.47 -1.11
C VAL A 204 -1.75 10.29 -1.93
N PRO A 205 -0.55 10.41 -1.33
CA PRO A 205 0.70 10.23 -2.04
C PRO A 205 0.88 8.78 -2.50
N THR A 206 1.63 8.57 -3.58
CA THR A 206 1.94 7.23 -4.14
C THR A 206 2.42 6.21 -3.08
N ALA A 207 3.22 6.68 -2.11
CA ALA A 207 3.76 5.83 -1.04
C ALA A 207 2.70 5.27 -0.06
N MET A 208 1.48 5.81 -0.08
CA MET A 208 0.32 5.29 0.66
C MET A 208 -0.38 4.11 -0.06
N GLY A 209 0.23 3.55 -1.11
CA GLY A 209 -0.30 2.38 -1.82
C GLY A 209 -1.15 2.72 -3.05
N SER A 210 -0.88 3.87 -3.69
CA SER A 210 -1.62 4.34 -4.87
C SER A 210 -0.79 4.36 -6.16
N ALA A 211 0.31 3.60 -6.19
CA ALA A 211 1.05 3.27 -7.43
C ALA A 211 0.48 2.01 -8.09
N ASN A 212 0.66 1.90 -9.41
CA ASN A 212 0.58 0.59 -10.07
C ASN A 212 1.81 -0.21 -9.65
N ALA A 213 1.61 -1.24 -8.80
CA ALA A 213 2.70 -2.12 -8.38
C ALA A 213 2.85 -3.26 -9.39
N ILE A 214 4.07 -3.49 -9.87
CA ILE A 214 4.36 -4.57 -10.83
C ILE A 214 5.62 -5.30 -10.35
N ASN A 215 5.47 -6.58 -10.04
CA ASN A 215 6.53 -7.39 -9.48
C ASN A 215 6.93 -8.52 -10.43
N PHE A 216 8.23 -8.73 -10.62
CA PHE A 216 8.81 -9.81 -11.41
C PHE A 216 9.67 -10.69 -10.51
N GLN A 217 9.20 -11.90 -10.24
CA GLN A 217 9.99 -12.93 -9.58
C GLN A 217 10.60 -13.85 -10.63
N PRO A 218 11.94 -13.96 -10.72
CA PRO A 218 12.58 -14.89 -11.65
C PRO A 218 12.13 -16.34 -11.37
N THR A 219 11.76 -17.06 -12.43
CA THR A 219 11.42 -18.49 -12.41
C THR A 219 12.42 -19.34 -13.21
N GLY A 220 13.48 -18.71 -13.72
CA GLY A 220 14.60 -19.34 -14.43
C GLY A 220 14.45 -19.32 -15.95
N GLY A 221 15.58 -19.34 -16.66
CA GLY A 221 15.60 -19.41 -18.13
C GLY A 221 14.97 -18.18 -18.81
N GLY A 222 15.15 -16.99 -18.24
CA GLY A 222 14.56 -15.74 -18.74
C GLY A 222 13.07 -15.56 -18.42
N LYS A 223 12.45 -16.49 -17.68
CA LYS A 223 11.05 -16.40 -17.26
C LYS A 223 10.89 -15.71 -15.91
N ALA A 224 9.71 -15.13 -15.72
CA ALA A 224 9.30 -14.59 -14.45
C ALA A 224 7.82 -14.89 -14.17
N ALA A 225 7.52 -15.13 -12.89
CA ALA A 225 6.17 -14.96 -12.38
C ALA A 225 5.92 -13.48 -12.10
N ILE A 226 4.81 -12.95 -12.60
CA ILE A 226 4.40 -11.56 -12.39
C ILE A 226 3.07 -11.47 -11.66
N THR A 227 2.97 -10.49 -10.79
CA THR A 227 1.74 -10.07 -10.11
C THR A 227 1.90 -8.65 -9.59
N GLY A 228 0.80 -8.07 -9.15
CA GLY A 228 0.73 -6.74 -8.62
C GLY A 228 -0.69 -6.22 -8.77
N ASP A 229 -0.83 -4.92 -8.97
CA ASP A 229 -2.10 -4.27 -9.21
C ASP A 229 -1.97 -3.02 -10.07
N PHE A 230 -3.06 -2.71 -10.78
CA PHE A 230 -3.24 -1.44 -11.47
C PHE A 230 -4.21 -0.56 -10.71
N VAL A 231 -3.92 0.74 -10.62
CA VAL A 231 -4.77 1.75 -9.96
C VAL A 231 -5.46 2.60 -11.02
N ILE A 232 -6.74 2.32 -11.25
CA ILE A 232 -7.46 2.79 -12.44
C ILE A 232 -8.83 3.37 -12.11
N ILE A 233 -9.37 4.19 -12.99
CA ILE A 233 -10.77 4.66 -12.91
C ILE A 233 -11.71 3.74 -13.69
N GLY A 234 -13.02 3.89 -13.48
CA GLY A 234 -14.04 3.02 -14.08
C GLY A 234 -13.91 2.84 -15.60
N ASP A 235 -13.66 3.92 -16.34
CA ASP A 235 -13.55 3.88 -17.81
C ASP A 235 -12.29 3.17 -18.31
N GLU A 236 -11.28 3.01 -17.46
CA GLU A 236 -10.01 2.36 -17.79
C GLU A 236 -10.07 0.83 -17.57
N VAL A 237 -10.98 0.33 -16.71
CA VAL A 237 -11.05 -1.09 -16.30
C VAL A 237 -11.15 -2.03 -17.49
N ASN A 238 -12.23 -1.95 -18.26
CA ASN A 238 -12.50 -2.90 -19.33
C ASN A 238 -11.49 -2.84 -20.49
N PRO A 239 -11.06 -1.64 -20.96
CA PRO A 239 -9.97 -1.55 -21.93
C PRO A 239 -8.67 -2.20 -21.44
N MET A 240 -8.28 -1.95 -20.19
CA MET A 240 -7.04 -2.46 -19.61
C MET A 240 -7.08 -3.99 -19.45
N ILE A 241 -8.14 -4.58 -18.88
CA ILE A 241 -8.22 -6.04 -18.73
C ILE A 241 -8.29 -6.77 -20.07
N LYS A 242 -8.94 -6.19 -21.09
CA LYS A 242 -8.90 -6.75 -22.46
C LYS A 242 -7.46 -6.83 -22.97
N THR A 243 -6.65 -5.81 -22.71
CA THR A 243 -5.23 -5.79 -23.06
C THR A 243 -4.42 -6.82 -22.27
N LEU A 244 -4.63 -6.98 -20.96
CA LEU A 244 -3.98 -8.05 -20.17
C LEU A 244 -4.30 -9.44 -20.74
N ARG A 245 -5.59 -9.73 -20.98
CA ARG A 245 -6.03 -11.03 -21.50
C ARG A 245 -5.49 -11.31 -22.89
N ALA A 246 -5.42 -10.32 -23.77
CA ALA A 246 -4.83 -10.45 -25.10
C ALA A 246 -3.32 -10.78 -25.06
N ASN A 247 -2.64 -10.44 -23.95
CA ASN A 247 -1.24 -10.75 -23.71
C ASN A 247 -1.03 -11.99 -22.80
N ALA A 248 -2.08 -12.81 -22.62
CA ALA A 248 -2.06 -14.01 -21.78
C ALA A 248 -1.71 -13.73 -20.30
N ILE A 249 -2.08 -12.55 -19.80
CA ILE A 249 -1.98 -12.19 -18.38
C ILE A 249 -3.36 -12.36 -17.75
N GLU A 250 -3.47 -13.21 -16.74
CA GLU A 250 -4.71 -13.49 -16.02
C GLU A 250 -5.09 -12.28 -15.15
N VAL A 251 -6.38 -11.94 -15.11
CA VAL A 251 -6.93 -10.99 -14.13
C VAL A 251 -7.47 -11.81 -12.98
N THR A 252 -7.01 -11.53 -11.76
CA THR A 252 -7.28 -12.35 -10.57
C THR A 252 -8.30 -11.72 -9.62
N ALA A 253 -8.40 -10.38 -9.60
CA ALA A 253 -9.39 -9.64 -8.83
C ALA A 253 -9.62 -8.24 -9.41
N ILE A 254 -10.83 -7.69 -9.17
CA ILE A 254 -11.19 -6.29 -9.44
C ILE A 254 -11.98 -5.79 -8.24
N HIS A 255 -11.49 -4.77 -7.53
CA HIS A 255 -12.11 -4.22 -6.31
C HIS A 255 -11.66 -2.79 -6.07
N SER A 256 -11.91 -2.23 -4.89
CA SER A 256 -11.37 -0.93 -4.45
C SER A 256 -10.57 -1.11 -3.16
N HIS A 257 -9.53 -0.31 -2.93
CA HIS A 257 -8.78 -0.31 -1.65
C HIS A 257 -9.26 0.76 -0.68
N MET A 258 -10.06 1.72 -1.17
CA MET A 258 -10.60 2.84 -0.41
C MET A 258 -12.13 2.91 -0.58
N LEU A 259 -12.77 3.63 0.34
CA LEU A 259 -14.23 3.73 0.40
C LEU A 259 -14.76 5.02 -0.27
N THR A 260 -14.05 6.15 -0.14
CA THR A 260 -14.58 7.45 -0.56
C THR A 260 -13.62 8.29 -1.41
N GLU A 261 -12.57 7.67 -1.93
CA GLU A 261 -11.51 8.32 -2.69
C GLU A 261 -12.06 9.02 -3.94
N GLN A 262 -11.39 10.10 -4.34
CA GLN A 262 -11.66 10.83 -5.58
C GLN A 262 -10.41 10.95 -6.45
N PRO A 263 -10.49 10.61 -7.75
CA PRO A 263 -11.66 9.99 -8.42
C PRO A 263 -11.91 8.57 -7.88
N ARG A 264 -13.11 8.00 -8.09
CA ARG A 264 -13.39 6.62 -7.69
C ARG A 264 -12.39 5.66 -8.37
N LEU A 265 -11.68 4.88 -7.56
CA LEU A 265 -10.65 3.97 -8.04
C LEU A 265 -11.10 2.51 -7.98
N PHE A 266 -10.57 1.77 -8.93
CA PHE A 266 -10.57 0.31 -8.97
C PHE A 266 -9.12 -0.17 -9.00
N PHE A 267 -8.90 -1.30 -8.37
CA PHE A 267 -7.64 -2.02 -8.32
C PHE A 267 -7.83 -3.34 -9.03
N VAL A 268 -6.92 -3.64 -9.96
CA VAL A 268 -6.99 -4.86 -10.76
C VAL A 268 -5.73 -5.67 -10.53
N HIS A 269 -5.88 -6.83 -9.86
CA HIS A 269 -4.79 -7.77 -9.68
C HIS A 269 -4.66 -8.69 -10.89
N PHE A 270 -3.44 -9.17 -11.09
CA PHE A 270 -3.10 -10.01 -12.22
C PHE A 270 -2.07 -11.08 -11.87
N TRP A 271 -2.01 -12.14 -12.68
CA TRP A 271 -1.04 -13.21 -12.55
C TRP A 271 -0.59 -13.73 -13.92
N ALA A 272 0.70 -14.02 -14.08
CA ALA A 272 1.22 -14.81 -15.19
C ALA A 272 2.61 -15.38 -14.85
N ASN A 273 3.01 -16.46 -15.51
CA ASN A 273 4.39 -16.98 -15.44
C ASN A 273 4.85 -17.40 -16.84
N ASP A 274 5.74 -16.63 -17.44
CA ASP A 274 6.20 -16.79 -18.83
C ASP A 274 7.50 -16.00 -19.04
N ASP A 275 7.99 -15.91 -20.28
CA ASP A 275 9.09 -15.03 -20.71
C ASP A 275 8.92 -13.60 -20.16
N ALA A 276 9.91 -13.13 -19.42
CA ALA A 276 9.80 -11.88 -18.66
C ALA A 276 9.64 -10.66 -19.56
N LEU A 277 10.27 -10.65 -20.75
CA LEU A 277 10.21 -9.52 -21.68
C LEU A 277 8.88 -9.47 -22.41
N LYS A 278 8.31 -10.63 -22.78
CA LYS A 278 6.95 -10.76 -23.29
C LYS A 278 5.94 -10.23 -22.27
N LEU A 279 6.07 -10.66 -21.01
CA LEU A 279 5.20 -10.20 -19.93
C LEU A 279 5.33 -8.69 -19.68
N ALA A 280 6.55 -8.15 -19.67
CA ALA A 280 6.78 -6.71 -19.54
C ALA A 280 6.12 -5.90 -20.66
N LYS A 281 6.15 -6.38 -21.90
CA LYS A 281 5.45 -5.74 -23.03
C LYS A 281 3.93 -5.77 -22.85
N GLY A 282 3.38 -6.89 -22.37
CA GLY A 282 1.96 -7.02 -22.05
C GLY A 282 1.51 -6.07 -20.95
N VAL A 283 2.28 -5.97 -19.86
CA VAL A 283 2.04 -5.02 -18.77
C VAL A 283 2.17 -3.58 -19.26
N ARG A 284 3.19 -3.26 -20.07
CA ARG A 284 3.34 -1.92 -20.66
C ARG A 284 2.14 -1.53 -21.51
N ALA A 285 1.66 -2.42 -22.36
CA ALA A 285 0.47 -2.18 -23.18
C ALA A 285 -0.78 -1.93 -22.33
N ALA A 286 -0.90 -2.59 -21.17
CA ALA A 286 -1.97 -2.34 -20.20
C ALA A 286 -1.81 -0.98 -19.50
N LEU A 287 -0.60 -0.60 -19.08
CA LEU A 287 -0.32 0.73 -18.51
C LEU A 287 -0.73 1.86 -19.48
N GLU A 288 -0.54 1.68 -20.78
CA GLU A 288 -0.94 2.64 -21.82
C GLU A 288 -2.47 2.80 -21.97
N LYS A 289 -3.27 1.96 -21.29
CA LYS A 289 -4.73 2.11 -21.17
C LYS A 289 -5.16 2.86 -19.92
N THR A 290 -4.20 3.37 -19.13
CA THR A 290 -4.44 4.02 -17.84
C THR A 290 -3.76 5.39 -17.79
N ALA A 291 -4.18 6.26 -16.87
CA ALA A 291 -3.52 7.54 -16.65
C ALA A 291 -2.21 7.42 -15.87
N VAL A 292 -1.21 6.69 -16.38
CA VAL A 292 0.14 6.68 -15.80
C VAL A 292 0.84 8.03 -15.97
N ALA A 293 1.62 8.45 -14.96
CA ALA A 293 2.50 9.59 -15.10
C ALA A 293 3.58 9.28 -16.14
N LYS A 294 3.84 10.22 -17.04
CA LYS A 294 4.96 10.09 -17.98
C LYS A 294 6.24 10.42 -17.24
N SER A 295 7.23 9.53 -17.39
CA SER A 295 8.61 9.72 -16.96
C SER A 295 9.34 10.79 -17.78
#